data_AF-A0A8S3S4R5-F1
#
_entry.id   AF-A0A8S3S4R5-F1
#
_cell.length_a   1.000
_cell.length_b   1.000
_cell.length_c   1.000
_cell.angle_alpha   90.00
_cell.angle_beta   90.00
_cell.angle_gamma   90.00
#
_symmetry.space_group_name_H-M   'P 1'
#
loop_
_entity.id
_entity.type
_entity.pdbx_description
1 polymer ?
#
loop_
_entity_poly.entity_id
_entity_poly.type
_entity_poly.pdbx_seq_one_letter_code
_entity_poly.pdbx_strand_id
1 'polypeptide(L)'
;MKRIHLTTKPPKIKRTVFDGASSKFQTKHVRMTYNGSDVSNSNNTNQEVTNQLAQIDYPADQFDFQCEDNVNSNPGRINLTYAEKRKRVMGAWDLLRDKLIETRLEEQSPATHCCCFCESSVDDVIFCQDCGPSAYYCDTCCKRIHQNILFHKPHQWKQTMYVPIQMTNELARKDHICESSYSTSIYAVDVKGLQHTCKIQLCRCEDPAVTFLRYSLWPATPTSPKIGFDLRFMELLSVLQLECCLPAKSFCDALDTMHSNYIKLISNVEKNIYRAVVGDCLTEYNYHRYSLNTRANITESSFATECPICVKTPSIVSMDANFGLVHKQSSGSGQDRQSARHKNLYFLDHGDLRRFIDDYALDSKAPNSVSYFNF
;
A
#
# COMPACT_ATOMS: atom_id res chain seq x y z
N MET A 1 0.48 38.84 14.88
CA MET A 1 0.58 38.76 13.39
C MET A 1 2.05 38.62 13.01
N LYS A 2 2.49 37.43 12.57
CA LYS A 2 3.87 37.19 12.08
C LYS A 2 3.82 37.03 10.56
N ARG A 3 4.56 37.87 9.83
CA ARG A 3 4.70 37.82 8.36
C ARG A 3 5.38 36.50 7.96
N ILE A 4 4.71 35.72 7.12
CA ILE A 4 5.28 34.53 6.48
C ILE A 4 6.06 35.03 5.25
N HIS A 5 7.38 34.82 5.25
CA HIS A 5 8.20 35.00 4.05
C HIS A 5 7.96 33.82 3.09
N LEU A 6 7.22 34.07 2.02
CA LEU A 6 7.10 33.15 0.89
C LEU A 6 8.43 33.14 0.13
N THR A 7 9.12 32.00 0.12
CA THR A 7 10.30 31.80 -0.71
C THR A 7 9.84 31.52 -2.15
N THR A 8 10.21 32.43 -3.08
CA THR A 8 9.67 32.51 -4.46
C THR A 8 10.38 31.60 -5.48
N LYS A 9 11.03 30.51 -5.06
CA LYS A 9 11.74 29.63 -6.01
C LYS A 9 11.14 28.22 -6.02
N PRO A 10 10.55 27.77 -7.15
CA PRO A 10 9.98 26.43 -7.23
C PRO A 10 11.03 25.34 -7.03
N PRO A 11 10.64 24.17 -6.47
CA PRO A 11 11.56 23.06 -6.18
C PRO A 11 12.22 22.53 -7.47
N LYS A 12 13.51 22.21 -7.37
CA LYS A 12 14.28 21.56 -8.45
C LYS A 12 14.05 20.05 -8.38
N ILE A 13 13.52 19.46 -9.44
CA ILE A 13 13.28 18.01 -9.54
C ILE A 13 14.38 17.40 -10.41
N LYS A 14 14.90 16.22 -10.02
CA LYS A 14 15.83 15.45 -10.84
C LYS A 14 15.04 14.75 -11.96
N ARG A 15 15.40 15.00 -13.21
CA ARG A 15 14.88 14.27 -14.38
C ARG A 15 16.03 13.70 -15.19
N THR A 16 15.87 12.47 -15.63
CA THR A 16 16.74 11.86 -16.62
C THR A 16 16.34 12.42 -17.99
N VAL A 17 17.28 13.07 -18.67
CA VAL A 17 17.07 13.67 -19.98
C VAL A 17 18.02 12.99 -20.96
N PHE A 18 17.51 12.64 -22.13
CA PHE A 18 18.34 12.13 -23.22
C PHE A 18 19.10 13.29 -23.84
N ASP A 19 20.42 13.21 -23.86
CA ASP A 19 21.27 14.19 -24.52
C ASP A 19 21.61 13.71 -25.93
N GLY A 20 20.99 14.35 -26.92
CA GLY A 20 21.16 13.98 -28.33
C GLY A 20 22.59 14.12 -28.85
N ALA A 21 23.43 14.96 -28.22
CA ALA A 21 24.81 15.16 -28.65
C ALA A 21 25.76 14.05 -28.17
N SER A 22 25.47 13.42 -27.03
CA SER A 22 26.29 12.35 -26.45
C SER A 22 25.64 10.96 -26.54
N SER A 23 24.42 10.88 -27.07
CA SER A 23 23.57 9.67 -27.14
C SER A 23 23.46 8.92 -25.81
N LYS A 24 23.53 9.65 -24.68
CA LYS A 24 23.49 9.11 -23.33
C LYS A 24 22.39 9.78 -22.52
N PHE A 25 21.86 9.06 -21.53
CA PHE A 25 20.94 9.59 -20.55
C PHE A 25 21.71 10.29 -19.43
N GLN A 26 21.34 11.53 -19.12
CA GLN A 26 21.94 12.30 -18.03
C GLN A 26 20.87 12.82 -17.08
N THR A 27 21.15 12.77 -15.78
CA THR A 27 20.27 13.32 -14.75
C THR A 27 20.50 14.81 -14.59
N LYS A 28 19.50 15.64 -14.91
CA LYS A 28 19.53 17.10 -14.75
C LYS A 28 18.49 17.57 -13.74
N HIS A 29 18.80 18.65 -13.02
CA HIS A 29 17.86 19.31 -12.12
C HIS A 29 17.05 20.36 -12.88
N VAL A 30 15.75 20.14 -13.04
CA VAL A 30 14.83 21.04 -13.77
C VAL A 30 13.91 21.75 -12.78
N ARG A 31 13.68 23.05 -12.98
CA ARG A 31 12.65 23.81 -12.23
C ARG A 31 11.34 23.73 -12.99
N MET A 32 10.25 23.39 -12.30
CA MET A 32 8.91 23.51 -12.87
C MET A 32 8.45 24.96 -12.83
N THR A 33 8.07 25.51 -13.97
CA THR A 33 7.34 26.77 -14.08
C THR A 33 5.86 26.46 -14.30
N TYR A 34 4.99 26.97 -13.44
CA TYR A 34 3.55 26.99 -13.69
C TYR A 34 3.26 28.18 -14.60
N ASN A 35 2.96 27.93 -15.88
CA ASN A 35 2.44 28.98 -16.75
C ASN A 35 0.94 29.11 -16.50
N GLY A 36 0.58 30.08 -15.66
CA GLY A 36 -0.77 30.63 -15.60
C GLY A 36 -0.78 31.99 -16.28
N SER A 37 -1.35 32.06 -17.48
CA SER A 37 -1.87 33.28 -18.09
C SER A 37 -2.41 32.95 -19.48
N ASP A 38 -3.74 32.94 -19.62
CA ASP A 38 -4.43 33.66 -20.70
C ASP A 38 -5.85 33.96 -20.22
N VAL A 39 -5.97 35.10 -19.56
CA VAL A 39 -7.23 35.79 -19.30
C VAL A 39 -7.49 36.64 -20.54
N SER A 40 -8.51 36.28 -21.31
CA SER A 40 -9.11 37.18 -22.30
C SER A 40 -10.60 37.31 -22.03
N ASN A 41 -10.97 38.54 -21.68
CA ASN A 41 -12.31 39.09 -21.58
C ASN A 41 -13.24 38.64 -22.73
N SER A 42 -14.47 38.26 -22.38
CA SER A 42 -15.64 38.58 -23.21
C SER A 42 -16.87 38.80 -22.33
N ASN A 43 -17.44 39.99 -22.49
CA ASN A 43 -18.62 40.50 -21.80
C ASN A 43 -19.91 39.73 -22.13
N ASN A 44 -20.84 39.82 -21.18
CA ASN A 44 -22.28 39.53 -21.24
C ASN A 44 -22.95 39.50 -22.62
N THR A 45 -23.72 38.43 -22.85
CA THR A 45 -25.08 38.53 -23.42
C THR A 45 -25.97 37.44 -22.82
N ASN A 46 -27.11 37.88 -22.27
CA ASN A 46 -28.24 37.02 -21.91
C ASN A 46 -28.67 36.19 -23.13
N GLN A 47 -28.81 34.88 -22.98
CA GLN A 47 -29.62 34.06 -23.88
C GLN A 47 -30.37 32.98 -23.11
N GLU A 48 -31.66 32.94 -23.43
CA GLU A 48 -32.72 32.15 -22.83
C GLU A 48 -32.41 30.65 -22.89
N VAL A 49 -32.61 29.97 -21.76
CA VAL A 49 -32.52 28.51 -21.66
C VAL A 49 -33.74 27.91 -22.36
N THR A 50 -33.55 27.48 -23.61
CA THR A 50 -34.48 26.55 -24.26
C THR A 50 -34.02 25.13 -23.97
N ASN A 51 -34.85 24.40 -23.24
CA ASN A 51 -34.68 22.96 -23.01
C ASN A 51 -34.75 22.23 -24.36
N GLN A 52 -33.60 21.82 -24.89
CA GLN A 52 -33.52 20.72 -25.84
C GLN A 52 -32.68 19.61 -25.22
N LEU A 53 -33.39 18.54 -24.82
CA LEU A 53 -32.81 17.24 -24.49
C LEU A 53 -32.05 16.73 -25.72
N ALA A 54 -30.75 16.98 -25.80
CA ALA A 54 -29.88 16.28 -26.71
C ALA A 54 -29.76 14.84 -26.22
N GLN A 55 -30.48 13.92 -26.87
CA GLN A 55 -30.21 12.49 -26.80
C GLN A 55 -28.79 12.27 -27.30
N ILE A 56 -27.86 12.06 -26.36
CA ILE A 56 -26.53 11.57 -26.67
C ILE A 56 -26.67 10.05 -26.76
N ASP A 57 -26.86 9.56 -27.98
CA ASP A 57 -26.75 8.14 -28.30
C ASP A 57 -25.32 7.68 -28.00
N TYR A 58 -25.15 6.89 -26.95
CA TYR A 58 -23.91 6.17 -26.69
C TYR A 58 -23.86 4.94 -27.61
N PRO A 59 -22.86 4.81 -28.51
CA PRO A 59 -22.65 3.55 -29.22
C PRO A 59 -22.30 2.47 -28.19
N ALA A 60 -23.07 1.37 -28.20
CA ALA A 60 -23.02 0.29 -27.22
C ALA A 60 -21.70 -0.54 -27.20
N ASP A 61 -20.64 -0.09 -27.87
CA ASP A 61 -19.44 -0.89 -28.10
C ASP A 61 -18.18 -0.17 -27.60
N GLN A 62 -17.88 -0.18 -26.30
CA GLN A 62 -16.57 0.31 -25.85
C GLN A 62 -16.08 -0.19 -24.49
N PHE A 63 -15.89 -1.51 -24.35
CA PHE A 63 -14.89 -2.05 -23.43
C PHE A 63 -14.20 -3.26 -24.07
N ASP A 64 -13.27 -3.01 -24.99
CA ASP A 64 -12.30 -4.02 -25.44
C ASP A 64 -10.95 -3.70 -24.78
N PHE A 65 -10.73 -4.27 -23.59
CA PHE A 65 -9.41 -4.37 -22.97
C PHE A 65 -8.71 -5.62 -23.53
N GLN A 66 -8.54 -5.68 -24.85
CA GLN A 66 -7.76 -6.74 -25.47
C GLN A 66 -6.38 -6.20 -25.82
N CYS A 67 -5.40 -6.64 -25.03
CA CYS A 67 -4.03 -6.81 -25.50
C CYS A 67 -4.06 -7.65 -26.78
N GLU A 68 -3.19 -7.28 -27.72
CA GLU A 68 -3.18 -7.72 -29.11
C GLU A 68 -3.19 -9.25 -29.27
N ASP A 69 -3.65 -9.67 -30.46
CA ASP A 69 -3.62 -11.02 -31.04
C ASP A 69 -4.90 -11.86 -30.92
N ASN A 70 -5.99 -11.40 -31.55
CA ASN A 70 -6.77 -12.31 -32.38
C ASN A 70 -7.46 -11.59 -33.55
N VAL A 71 -7.00 -11.91 -34.75
CA VAL A 71 -7.61 -11.55 -36.02
C VAL A 71 -8.91 -12.35 -36.14
N ASN A 72 -10.02 -11.78 -35.67
CA ASN A 72 -11.34 -12.15 -36.17
C ASN A 72 -12.08 -10.89 -36.59
N SER A 73 -11.92 -10.60 -37.88
CA SER A 73 -12.46 -9.44 -38.58
C SER A 73 -13.99 -9.46 -38.59
N ASN A 74 -14.58 -8.65 -37.73
CA ASN A 74 -15.98 -8.28 -37.82
C ASN A 74 -16.12 -7.18 -38.93
N PRO A 75 -17.00 -7.32 -39.95
CA PRO A 75 -16.89 -6.58 -41.23
C PRO A 75 -17.22 -5.07 -41.20
N GLY A 76 -17.35 -4.46 -40.02
CA GLY A 76 -17.71 -3.04 -39.86
C GLY A 76 -16.76 -2.22 -38.98
N ARG A 77 -15.70 -2.82 -38.42
CA ARG A 77 -14.74 -2.07 -37.58
C ARG A 77 -13.73 -1.36 -38.47
N ILE A 78 -13.81 -0.02 -38.50
CA ILE A 78 -12.71 0.81 -39.00
C ILE A 78 -11.48 0.50 -38.14
N ASN A 79 -10.48 -0.13 -38.74
CA ASN A 79 -9.19 -0.39 -38.08
C ASN A 79 -8.42 0.93 -37.93
N LEU A 80 -8.77 1.69 -36.89
CA LEU A 80 -8.04 2.87 -36.48
C LEU A 80 -6.63 2.46 -36.04
N THR A 81 -5.64 3.23 -36.46
CA THR A 81 -4.27 3.11 -35.94
C THR A 81 -4.24 3.40 -34.43
N TYR A 82 -3.21 2.91 -33.74
CA TYR A 82 -3.00 3.22 -32.32
C TYR A 82 -2.98 4.73 -32.04
N ALA A 83 -2.35 5.50 -32.93
CA ALA A 83 -2.28 6.96 -32.82
C ALA A 83 -3.67 7.61 -32.91
N GLU A 84 -4.52 7.17 -33.82
CA GLU A 84 -5.89 7.66 -33.97
C GLU A 84 -6.76 7.28 -32.77
N LYS A 85 -6.64 6.04 -32.27
CA LYS A 85 -7.30 5.60 -31.03
C LYS A 85 -6.90 6.48 -29.85
N ARG A 86 -5.61 6.76 -29.67
CA ARG A 86 -5.12 7.67 -28.61
C ARG A 86 -5.64 9.09 -28.78
N LYS A 87 -5.62 9.65 -29.99
CA LYS A 87 -6.12 11.01 -30.26
C LYS A 87 -7.61 11.12 -29.91
N ARG A 88 -8.40 10.12 -30.26
CA ARG A 88 -9.83 10.06 -29.92
C ARG A 88 -10.04 9.99 -28.41
N VAL A 89 -9.31 9.12 -27.70
CA VAL A 89 -9.40 9.00 -26.23
C VAL A 89 -8.96 10.29 -25.54
N MET A 90 -7.88 10.92 -26.00
CA MET A 90 -7.44 12.22 -25.46
C MET A 90 -8.49 13.30 -25.67
N GLY A 91 -9.07 13.41 -26.86
CA GLY A 91 -10.16 14.36 -27.13
C GLY A 91 -11.38 14.11 -26.24
N ALA A 92 -11.74 12.85 -25.98
CA ALA A 92 -12.82 12.51 -25.05
C ALA A 92 -12.50 12.92 -23.60
N TRP A 93 -11.26 12.71 -23.14
CA TRP A 93 -10.83 13.20 -21.83
C TRP A 93 -10.84 14.72 -21.73
N ASP A 94 -10.45 15.44 -22.79
CA ASP A 94 -10.46 16.90 -22.79
C ASP A 94 -11.88 17.46 -22.65
N LEU A 95 -12.87 16.85 -23.32
CA LEU A 95 -14.28 17.24 -23.21
C LEU A 95 -14.88 16.98 -21.82
N LEU A 96 -14.41 15.96 -21.11
CA LEU A 96 -14.94 15.56 -19.79
C LEU A 96 -14.18 16.17 -18.62
N ARG A 97 -13.00 16.75 -18.83
CA ARG A 97 -12.07 17.12 -17.76
C ARG A 97 -12.70 18.06 -16.74
N ASP A 98 -13.34 19.13 -17.20
CA ASP A 98 -13.92 20.13 -16.29
C ASP A 98 -15.14 19.55 -15.56
N LYS A 99 -15.98 18.80 -16.26
CA LYS A 99 -17.12 18.09 -15.65
C LYS A 99 -16.69 17.13 -14.55
N LEU A 100 -15.59 16.39 -14.74
CA LEU A 100 -15.04 15.49 -13.71
C LEU A 100 -14.57 16.25 -12.47
N ILE A 101 -13.99 17.44 -12.64
CA ILE A 101 -13.57 18.30 -11.53
C ILE A 101 -14.79 18.85 -10.80
N GLU A 102 -15.79 19.37 -11.51
CA GLU A 102 -17.03 19.89 -10.93
C GLU A 102 -17.75 18.82 -10.12
N THR A 103 -17.97 17.63 -10.71
CA THR A 103 -18.57 16.50 -10.00
C THR A 103 -17.76 16.13 -8.76
N ARG A 104 -16.43 16.14 -8.83
CA ARG A 104 -15.58 15.82 -7.66
C ARG A 104 -15.68 16.88 -6.56
N LEU A 105 -15.91 18.13 -6.92
CA LEU A 105 -16.13 19.24 -5.98
C LEU A 105 -17.51 19.15 -5.33
N GLU A 106 -18.56 18.78 -6.08
CA GLU A 106 -19.91 18.55 -5.55
C GLU A 106 -19.90 17.45 -4.48
N GLU A 107 -19.16 16.36 -4.71
CA GLU A 107 -18.94 15.26 -3.75
C GLU A 107 -18.24 15.69 -2.45
N GLN A 108 -17.68 16.91 -2.38
CA GLN A 108 -17.11 17.44 -1.12
C GLN A 108 -18.19 17.94 -0.14
N SER A 109 -19.46 17.88 -0.54
CA SER A 109 -20.63 18.23 0.28
C SER A 109 -21.61 17.04 0.36
N PRO A 110 -22.56 17.04 1.31
CA PRO A 110 -23.52 15.97 1.39
C PRO A 110 -24.46 15.94 0.18
N ALA A 111 -24.51 14.80 -0.51
CA ALA A 111 -25.50 14.57 -1.56
C ALA A 111 -26.94 14.45 -1.00
N THR A 112 -27.05 14.11 0.29
CA THR A 112 -28.32 14.01 1.00
C THR A 112 -28.13 14.21 2.50
N HIS A 113 -29.21 14.64 3.16
CA HIS A 113 -29.32 14.77 4.62
C HIS A 113 -30.10 13.61 5.25
N CYS A 114 -30.49 12.61 4.46
CA CYS A 114 -31.24 11.45 4.94
C CYS A 114 -30.30 10.30 5.34
N CYS A 115 -30.56 9.69 6.48
CA CYS A 115 -29.87 8.48 6.92
C CYS A 115 -30.23 7.28 6.02
N CYS A 116 -29.24 6.58 5.44
CA CYS A 116 -29.47 5.40 4.59
C CYS A 116 -29.96 4.15 5.34
N PHE A 117 -30.07 4.19 6.68
CA PHE A 117 -30.53 3.06 7.50
C PHE A 117 -31.90 3.26 8.14
N CYS A 118 -32.25 4.48 8.50
CA CYS A 118 -33.52 4.78 9.19
C CYS A 118 -34.30 5.91 8.52
N GLU A 119 -33.81 6.44 7.39
CA GLU A 119 -34.47 7.43 6.54
C GLU A 119 -34.79 8.77 7.21
N SER A 120 -34.38 8.96 8.47
CA SER A 120 -34.49 10.23 9.18
C SER A 120 -33.65 11.31 8.49
N SER A 121 -34.27 12.45 8.20
CA SER A 121 -33.58 13.66 7.77
C SER A 121 -32.91 14.34 8.97
N VAL A 122 -31.63 14.68 8.84
CA VAL A 122 -30.82 15.34 9.88
C VAL A 122 -29.97 16.45 9.29
N ASP A 123 -29.83 17.56 10.03
CA ASP A 123 -29.02 18.70 9.56
C ASP A 123 -27.52 18.33 9.52
N ASP A 124 -27.00 17.76 10.61
CA ASP A 124 -25.60 17.35 10.74
C ASP A 124 -25.39 15.90 10.30
N VAL A 125 -25.62 15.63 9.01
CA VAL A 125 -25.47 14.28 8.43
C VAL A 125 -24.03 13.78 8.53
N ILE A 126 -23.87 12.49 8.81
CA ILE A 126 -22.57 11.84 8.94
C ILE A 126 -22.31 11.02 7.68
N PHE A 127 -21.19 11.27 7.01
CA PHE A 127 -20.76 10.52 5.83
C PHE A 127 -19.57 9.61 6.18
N CYS A 128 -19.60 8.35 5.74
CA CYS A 128 -18.46 7.45 5.86
C CYS A 128 -18.03 6.93 4.49
N GLN A 129 -16.94 7.48 3.96
CA GLN A 129 -16.40 7.09 2.65
C GLN A 129 -15.99 5.62 2.59
N ASP A 130 -15.58 5.04 3.72
CA ASP A 130 -15.18 3.63 3.79
C ASP A 130 -16.39 2.67 3.73
N CYS A 131 -17.59 3.13 4.10
CA CYS A 131 -18.83 2.34 3.94
C CYS A 131 -19.37 2.37 2.51
N GLY A 132 -19.07 3.42 1.75
CA GLY A 132 -19.51 3.57 0.36
C GLY A 132 -19.82 5.02 -0.02
N PRO A 133 -20.02 5.29 -1.32
CA PRO A 133 -20.20 6.65 -1.85
C PRO A 133 -21.49 7.35 -1.40
N SER A 134 -22.51 6.59 -0.99
CA SER A 134 -23.80 7.13 -0.52
C SER A 134 -24.12 6.77 0.93
N ALA A 135 -23.09 6.44 1.70
CA ALA A 135 -23.21 6.00 3.08
C ALA A 135 -23.37 7.19 4.04
N TYR A 136 -24.58 7.74 4.07
CA TYR A 136 -24.99 8.85 4.95
C TYR A 136 -25.78 8.33 6.16
N TYR A 137 -25.50 8.86 7.35
CA TYR A 137 -26.01 8.35 8.61
C TYR A 137 -26.50 9.48 9.51
N CYS A 138 -27.53 9.20 10.31
CA CYS A 138 -27.73 9.92 11.56
C CYS A 138 -26.72 9.43 12.62
N ASP A 139 -26.53 10.22 13.69
CA ASP A 139 -25.60 9.89 14.79
C ASP A 139 -25.84 8.49 15.38
N THR A 140 -27.09 8.14 15.66
CA THR A 140 -27.46 6.84 16.24
C THR A 140 -27.08 5.67 15.34
N CYS A 141 -27.42 5.74 14.05
CA CYS A 141 -27.08 4.69 13.09
C CYS A 141 -25.57 4.60 12.86
N CYS A 142 -24.88 5.75 12.78
CA CYS A 142 -23.44 5.80 12.66
C CYS A 142 -22.77 5.04 13.82
N LYS A 143 -23.10 5.39 15.07
CA LYS A 143 -22.53 4.72 16.25
C LYS A 143 -22.81 3.23 16.27
N ARG A 144 -24.04 2.81 15.98
CA ARG A 144 -24.45 1.40 15.98
C ARG A 144 -23.71 0.56 14.95
N ILE A 145 -23.41 1.12 13.78
CA ILE A 145 -22.73 0.41 12.69
C ILE A 145 -21.23 0.39 12.95
N HIS A 146 -20.66 1.55 13.27
CA HIS A 146 -19.22 1.73 13.39
C HIS A 146 -18.63 1.21 14.70
N GLN A 147 -19.43 0.90 15.73
CA GLN A 147 -18.94 0.20 16.93
C GLN A 147 -18.28 -1.15 16.62
N ASN A 148 -18.66 -1.79 15.51
CA ASN A 148 -18.11 -3.08 15.07
C ASN A 148 -17.09 -2.94 13.93
N ILE A 149 -16.81 -1.71 13.48
CA ILE A 149 -15.94 -1.46 12.33
C ILE A 149 -14.77 -0.61 12.78
N LEU A 150 -13.60 -1.24 12.90
CA LEU A 150 -12.44 -0.65 13.56
C LEU A 150 -11.88 0.58 12.82
N PHE A 151 -11.81 0.50 11.49
CA PHE A 151 -10.96 1.39 10.68
C PHE A 151 -11.71 2.42 9.84
N HIS A 152 -13.04 2.44 9.91
CA HIS A 152 -13.81 3.41 9.15
C HIS A 152 -13.72 4.80 9.80
N LYS A 153 -13.63 5.83 8.97
CA LYS A 153 -13.55 7.22 9.45
C LYS A 153 -14.79 8.01 9.03
N PRO A 154 -15.85 8.00 9.86
CA PRO A 154 -17.00 8.85 9.61
C PRO A 154 -16.64 10.34 9.80
N HIS A 155 -17.22 11.19 8.97
CA HIS A 155 -17.09 12.63 9.02
C HIS A 155 -18.48 13.25 9.16
N GLN A 156 -18.64 14.14 10.14
CA GLN A 156 -19.88 14.89 10.32
C GLN A 156 -19.84 16.14 9.48
N TRP A 157 -20.92 16.40 8.73
CA TRP A 157 -21.12 17.69 8.10
C TRP A 157 -21.41 18.73 9.18
N LYS A 158 -20.60 19.77 9.26
CA LYS A 158 -20.81 20.91 10.16
C LYS A 158 -20.65 22.20 9.37
N GLN A 159 -21.71 23.00 9.36
CA GLN A 159 -21.76 24.29 8.67
C GLN A 159 -21.47 24.16 7.17
N THR A 160 -20.19 24.21 6.79
CA THR A 160 -19.71 24.24 5.40
C THR A 160 -18.65 23.19 5.11
N MET A 161 -18.33 22.30 6.06
CA MET A 161 -17.27 21.31 5.87
C MET A 161 -17.49 20.02 6.65
N TYR A 162 -16.85 18.96 6.16
CA TYR A 162 -16.74 17.70 6.88
C TYR A 162 -15.69 17.78 7.99
N VAL A 163 -16.08 17.37 9.19
CA VAL A 163 -15.21 17.28 10.36
C VAL A 163 -15.08 15.81 10.78
N PRO A 164 -13.86 15.28 10.97
CA PRO A 164 -13.68 13.89 11.35
C PRO A 164 -14.28 13.61 12.73
N ILE A 165 -15.02 12.50 12.84
CA ILE A 165 -15.51 12.00 14.11
C ILE A 165 -14.48 11.04 14.68
N GLN A 166 -14.01 11.31 15.90
CA GLN A 166 -13.17 10.37 16.62
C GLN A 166 -14.04 9.28 17.24
N MET A 167 -13.93 8.07 16.71
CA MET A 167 -14.55 6.89 17.29
C MET A 167 -13.51 6.13 18.11
N THR A 168 -13.88 5.78 19.34
CA THR A 168 -13.07 4.87 20.17
C THR A 168 -13.77 3.53 20.18
N ASN A 169 -13.18 2.56 19.49
CA ASN A 169 -13.69 1.20 19.46
C ASN A 169 -13.05 0.36 20.58
N GLU A 170 -13.82 -0.57 21.12
CA GLU A 170 -13.36 -1.53 22.13
C GLU A 170 -13.33 -2.93 21.53
N LEU A 171 -12.13 -3.51 21.49
CA LEU A 171 -11.84 -4.85 21.03
C LEU A 171 -11.88 -5.79 22.24
N ALA A 172 -13.06 -6.35 22.48
CA ALA A 172 -13.33 -7.27 23.57
C ALA A 172 -13.79 -8.64 23.04
N ARG A 173 -13.22 -9.72 23.60
CA ARG A 173 -13.57 -11.09 23.22
C ARG A 173 -14.90 -11.44 23.88
N LYS A 174 -15.95 -11.58 23.07
CA LYS A 174 -17.27 -11.99 23.57
C LYS A 174 -17.33 -13.47 23.97
N ASP A 175 -16.40 -14.26 23.46
CA ASP A 175 -16.29 -15.70 23.68
C ASP A 175 -15.38 -16.08 24.87
N HIS A 176 -14.83 -15.10 25.59
CA HIS A 176 -13.92 -15.34 26.70
C HIS A 176 -14.17 -14.38 27.86
N ILE A 177 -14.73 -14.92 28.95
CA ILE A 177 -14.93 -14.20 30.20
C ILE A 177 -13.80 -14.60 31.15
N CYS A 178 -13.05 -13.62 31.65
CA CYS A 178 -11.90 -13.87 32.51
C CYS A 178 -11.74 -12.78 33.57
N GLU A 179 -11.52 -13.18 34.81
CA GLU A 179 -11.28 -12.28 35.94
C GLU A 179 -9.95 -11.52 35.83
N SER A 180 -8.97 -12.09 35.12
CA SER A 180 -7.68 -11.44 34.87
C SER A 180 -7.70 -10.44 33.70
N SER A 181 -8.90 -10.15 33.17
CA SER A 181 -9.02 -9.25 32.03
C SER A 181 -8.74 -7.80 32.40
N TYR A 182 -8.05 -7.11 31.50
CA TYR A 182 -7.76 -5.69 31.62
C TYR A 182 -7.77 -5.04 30.24
N SER A 183 -8.25 -3.80 30.16
CA SER A 183 -8.29 -3.04 28.91
C SER A 183 -7.12 -2.06 28.86
N THR A 184 -6.47 -1.95 27.71
CA THR A 184 -5.41 -0.97 27.45
C THR A 184 -5.66 -0.25 26.13
N SER A 185 -5.22 1.00 26.03
CA SER A 185 -5.31 1.79 24.80
C SER A 185 -4.16 1.45 23.87
N ILE A 186 -4.46 1.28 22.59
CA ILE A 186 -3.49 0.98 21.53
C ILE A 186 -3.76 1.84 20.30
N TYR A 187 -2.77 1.89 19.39
CA TYR A 187 -2.91 2.45 18.06
C TYR A 187 -3.00 1.32 17.03
N ALA A 188 -4.14 1.19 16.38
CA ALA A 188 -4.32 0.29 15.25
C ALA A 188 -4.06 1.06 13.95
N VAL A 189 -3.14 0.56 13.12
CA VAL A 189 -2.78 1.13 11.82
C VAL A 189 -3.56 0.38 10.74
N ASP A 190 -4.38 1.09 9.98
CA ASP A 190 -5.15 0.48 8.89
C ASP A 190 -4.30 0.25 7.62
N VAL A 191 -4.90 -0.39 6.61
CA VAL A 191 -4.25 -0.65 5.30
C VAL A 191 -3.78 0.62 4.58
N LYS A 192 -4.38 1.78 4.87
CA LYS A 192 -4.00 3.08 4.31
C LYS A 192 -2.88 3.72 5.13
N GLY A 193 -2.41 3.11 6.22
CA GLY A 193 -1.39 3.69 7.11
C GLY A 193 -1.93 4.74 8.08
N LEU A 194 -3.24 4.85 8.25
CA LEU A 194 -3.81 5.77 9.23
C LEU A 194 -3.88 5.09 10.60
N GLN A 195 -3.53 5.84 11.65
CA GLN A 195 -3.66 5.39 13.03
C GLN A 195 -5.07 5.65 13.57
N HIS A 196 -5.55 4.68 14.34
CA HIS A 196 -6.84 4.68 15.03
C HIS A 196 -6.62 4.33 16.50
N THR A 197 -7.11 5.17 17.40
CA THR A 197 -7.07 4.89 18.84
C THR A 197 -8.18 3.92 19.18
N CYS A 198 -7.85 2.77 19.75
CA CYS A 198 -8.83 1.81 20.24
C CYS A 198 -8.41 1.25 21.60
N LYS A 199 -9.36 0.66 22.32
CA LYS A 199 -9.11 -0.11 23.53
C LYS A 199 -9.11 -1.58 23.17
N ILE A 200 -8.14 -2.33 23.68
CA ILE A 200 -8.11 -3.79 23.53
C ILE A 200 -8.16 -4.43 24.91
N GLN A 201 -9.02 -5.44 25.05
CA GLN A 201 -9.11 -6.27 26.23
C GLN A 201 -8.11 -7.42 26.11
N LEU A 202 -7.18 -7.48 27.06
CA LEU A 202 -6.17 -8.54 27.21
C LEU A 202 -6.46 -9.33 28.51
N CYS A 203 -5.79 -10.46 28.68
CA CYS A 203 -5.87 -11.27 29.91
C CYS A 203 -4.59 -12.09 30.10
N ARG A 204 -4.48 -12.82 31.22
CA ARG A 204 -3.34 -13.72 31.47
C ARG A 204 -3.47 -15.10 30.83
N CYS A 205 -4.60 -15.41 30.19
CA CYS A 205 -4.86 -16.71 29.57
C CYS A 205 -4.21 -16.87 28.18
N GLU A 206 -3.79 -15.76 27.55
CA GLU A 206 -3.25 -15.74 26.20
C GLU A 206 -2.20 -14.63 26.07
N ASP A 207 -1.17 -14.87 25.28
CA ASP A 207 -0.15 -13.85 25.01
C ASP A 207 -0.75 -12.66 24.24
N PRO A 208 -0.36 -11.41 24.57
CA PRO A 208 -0.90 -10.21 23.92
C PRO A 208 -0.81 -10.25 22.39
N ALA A 209 0.30 -10.76 21.84
CA ALA A 209 0.48 -10.91 20.40
C ALA A 209 -0.59 -11.78 19.73
N VAL A 210 -0.98 -12.87 20.39
CA VAL A 210 -1.99 -13.80 19.87
C VAL A 210 -3.37 -13.15 19.95
N THR A 211 -3.67 -12.42 21.03
CA THR A 211 -4.92 -11.65 21.13
C THR A 211 -5.01 -10.57 20.04
N PHE A 212 -3.93 -9.86 19.71
CA PHE A 212 -3.89 -8.93 18.56
C PHE A 212 -4.26 -9.65 17.26
N LEU A 213 -3.67 -10.83 17.03
CA LEU A 213 -3.92 -11.60 15.81
C LEU A 213 -5.38 -12.02 15.67
N ARG A 214 -6.07 -12.34 16.78
CA ARG A 214 -7.52 -12.64 16.78
C ARG A 214 -8.37 -11.47 16.29
N TYR A 215 -7.91 -10.24 16.47
CA TYR A 215 -8.56 -9.03 15.95
C TYR A 215 -8.04 -8.62 14.56
N SER A 216 -7.37 -9.53 13.86
CA SER A 216 -6.74 -9.25 12.56
C SER A 216 -5.71 -8.11 12.60
N LEU A 217 -5.03 -7.98 13.75
CA LEU A 217 -3.92 -7.05 13.94
C LEU A 217 -2.61 -7.83 14.12
N TRP A 218 -1.57 -7.43 13.39
CA TRP A 218 -0.20 -7.85 13.64
C TRP A 218 0.45 -6.92 14.67
N PRO A 219 0.92 -7.43 15.82
CA PRO A 219 1.51 -6.59 16.85
C PRO A 219 2.90 -6.08 16.46
N ALA A 220 3.21 -4.81 16.75
CA ALA A 220 4.57 -4.28 16.56
C ALA A 220 5.61 -4.94 17.48
N THR A 221 5.18 -5.42 18.66
CA THR A 221 6.03 -6.11 19.64
C THR A 221 5.24 -7.23 20.33
N PRO A 222 5.85 -8.35 20.74
CA PRO A 222 5.10 -9.51 21.21
C PRO A 222 4.49 -9.38 22.62
N THR A 223 5.17 -8.72 23.56
CA THR A 223 4.84 -8.77 25.00
C THR A 223 4.04 -7.59 25.52
N SER A 224 4.22 -6.39 24.94
CA SER A 224 3.48 -5.19 25.32
C SER A 224 3.19 -4.30 24.10
N PRO A 225 2.43 -4.82 23.11
CA PRO A 225 2.12 -4.07 21.89
C PRO A 225 1.29 -2.82 22.18
N LYS A 226 1.87 -1.65 21.87
CA LYS A 226 1.14 -0.37 21.81
C LYS A 226 0.60 -0.08 20.42
N ILE A 227 1.19 -0.69 19.40
CA ILE A 227 0.84 -0.53 17.99
C ILE A 227 0.49 -1.90 17.43
N GLY A 228 -0.61 -1.98 16.69
CA GLY A 228 -0.97 -3.13 15.87
C GLY A 228 -1.24 -2.67 14.43
N PHE A 229 -0.87 -3.49 13.47
CA PHE A 229 -1.08 -3.24 12.04
C PHE A 229 -2.20 -4.14 11.53
N ASP A 230 -3.15 -3.62 10.76
CA ASP A 230 -4.09 -4.44 10.00
C ASP A 230 -3.29 -5.51 9.22
N LEU A 231 -3.71 -6.78 9.26
CA LEU A 231 -3.02 -7.83 8.51
C LEU A 231 -2.91 -7.51 7.00
N ARG A 232 -3.87 -6.77 6.44
CA ARG A 232 -3.84 -6.29 5.05
C ARG A 232 -2.77 -5.22 4.82
N PHE A 233 -2.47 -4.39 5.82
CA PHE A 233 -1.34 -3.47 5.77
C PHE A 233 -0.03 -4.24 5.64
N MET A 234 0.16 -5.25 6.50
CA MET A 234 1.37 -6.08 6.49
C MET A 234 1.51 -6.87 5.19
N GLU A 235 0.39 -7.41 4.68
CA GLU A 235 0.35 -8.10 3.40
C GLU A 235 0.75 -7.18 2.24
N LEU A 236 0.14 -6.00 2.16
CA LEU A 236 0.45 -5.02 1.11
C LEU A 236 1.93 -4.63 1.12
N LEU A 237 2.48 -4.33 2.30
CA LEU A 237 3.90 -4.02 2.45
C LEU A 237 4.77 -5.19 1.97
N SER A 238 4.45 -6.41 2.39
CA SER A 238 5.24 -7.60 2.05
C SER A 238 5.21 -7.89 0.54
N VAL A 239 4.04 -7.78 -0.10
CA VAL A 239 3.89 -7.96 -1.55
C VAL A 239 4.67 -6.88 -2.31
N LEU A 240 4.59 -5.62 -1.91
CA LEU A 240 5.34 -4.54 -2.56
C LEU A 240 6.85 -4.68 -2.38
N GLN A 241 7.30 -5.24 -1.25
CA GLN A 241 8.71 -5.56 -1.04
C GLN A 241 9.19 -6.68 -1.96
N LEU A 242 8.36 -7.71 -2.17
CA LEU A 242 8.73 -8.87 -2.99
C LEU A 242 8.61 -8.57 -4.50
N GLU A 243 7.47 -8.06 -4.95
CA GLU A 243 7.14 -7.88 -6.37
C GLU A 243 7.72 -6.59 -6.95
N CYS A 244 7.83 -5.53 -6.14
CA CYS A 244 8.26 -4.21 -6.61
C CYS A 244 9.62 -3.78 -6.04
N CYS A 245 10.25 -4.62 -5.22
CA CYS A 245 11.48 -4.28 -4.48
C CYS A 245 11.36 -2.96 -3.70
N LEU A 246 10.14 -2.59 -3.27
CA LEU A 246 9.88 -1.30 -2.64
C LEU A 246 10.43 -1.30 -1.21
N PRO A 247 11.39 -0.43 -0.85
CA PRO A 247 11.88 -0.37 0.52
C PRO A 247 10.78 0.04 1.49
N ALA A 248 10.72 -0.57 2.68
CA ALA A 248 9.71 -0.26 3.70
C ALA A 248 9.66 1.23 4.06
N LYS A 249 10.82 1.92 4.04
CA LYS A 249 10.87 3.38 4.25
C LYS A 249 10.10 4.14 3.17
N SER A 250 10.32 3.80 1.90
CA SER A 250 9.63 4.44 0.78
C SER A 250 8.13 4.20 0.80
N PHE A 251 7.71 3.00 1.23
CA PHE A 251 6.31 2.71 1.49
C PHE A 251 5.73 3.65 2.55
N CYS A 252 6.36 3.75 3.73
CA CYS A 252 5.91 4.66 4.79
C CYS A 252 5.92 6.15 4.36
N ASP A 253 6.95 6.60 3.64
CA ASP A 253 7.03 7.98 3.13
C ASP A 253 5.88 8.28 2.14
N ALA A 254 5.46 7.29 1.34
CA ALA A 254 4.33 7.42 0.43
C ALA A 254 3.00 7.57 1.19
N LEU A 255 2.80 6.80 2.26
CA LEU A 255 1.64 6.92 3.14
C LEU A 255 1.59 8.30 3.81
N ASP A 256 2.73 8.77 4.35
CA ASP A 256 2.83 10.11 4.95
C ASP A 256 2.47 11.21 3.93
N THR A 257 2.88 11.04 2.67
CA THR A 257 2.54 11.98 1.58
C THR A 257 1.06 11.97 1.27
N MET A 258 0.46 10.78 1.12
CA MET A 258 -0.97 10.58 0.86
C MET A 258 -1.84 11.28 1.89
N HIS A 259 -1.41 11.26 3.15
CA HIS A 259 -2.19 11.80 4.27
C HIS A 259 -1.70 13.16 4.76
N SER A 260 -0.79 13.83 4.05
CA SER A 260 -0.16 15.09 4.49
C SER A 260 -1.15 16.24 4.77
N ASN A 261 -2.36 16.21 4.18
CA ASN A 261 -3.46 17.12 4.47
C ASN A 261 -4.35 16.65 5.63
N TYR A 262 -4.46 15.34 5.85
CA TYR A 262 -5.29 14.71 6.88
C TYR A 262 -4.59 14.61 8.24
N ILE A 263 -3.30 14.21 8.25
CA ILE A 263 -2.46 14.02 9.45
C ILE A 263 -2.19 15.34 10.18
N LYS A 264 -2.17 16.48 9.48
CA LYS A 264 -1.97 17.80 10.14
C LYS A 264 -3.16 18.22 11.01
N LEU A 265 -4.36 17.72 10.73
CA LEU A 265 -5.59 18.05 11.48
C LEU A 265 -5.77 17.17 12.72
N ILE A 266 -5.23 15.95 12.73
CA ILE A 266 -5.38 14.97 13.82
C ILE A 266 -4.03 14.85 14.53
N SER A 267 -3.63 15.94 15.19
CA SER A 267 -2.40 16.01 15.98
C SER A 267 -2.49 15.06 17.19
N ASN A 268 -2.02 13.82 17.03
CA ASN A 268 -1.51 12.92 18.10
C ASN A 268 -0.98 11.57 17.57
N VAL A 269 -0.78 11.43 16.27
CA VAL A 269 -0.29 10.20 15.62
C VAL A 269 1.20 9.99 15.95
N GLU A 270 1.57 8.77 16.36
CA GLU A 270 2.97 8.39 16.56
C GLU A 270 3.70 8.51 15.23
N LYS A 271 4.61 9.49 15.14
CA LYS A 271 5.17 10.01 13.87
C LYS A 271 6.10 9.05 13.12
N ASN A 272 6.12 7.77 13.46
CA ASN A 272 7.07 6.84 12.85
C ASN A 272 6.55 5.41 12.75
N ILE A 273 5.49 5.20 11.96
CA ILE A 273 5.01 3.88 11.51
C ILE A 273 6.19 3.02 11.02
N TYR A 274 7.12 3.63 10.29
CA TYR A 274 8.34 2.96 9.81
C TYR A 274 9.12 2.29 10.95
N ARG A 275 9.43 3.01 12.03
CA ARG A 275 10.15 2.43 13.18
C ARG A 275 9.39 1.30 13.87
N ALA A 276 8.05 1.34 13.87
CA ALA A 276 7.23 0.33 14.50
C ALA A 276 7.09 -0.95 13.66
N VAL A 277 7.17 -0.84 12.32
CA VAL A 277 7.03 -2.00 11.43
C VAL A 277 8.36 -2.69 11.12
N VAL A 278 9.47 -1.95 11.01
CA VAL A 278 10.76 -2.56 10.66
C VAL A 278 11.38 -3.39 11.78
N GLY A 279 12.41 -4.16 11.43
CA GLY A 279 13.10 -5.05 12.36
C GLY A 279 12.33 -6.35 12.56
N ASP A 280 12.17 -6.76 13.83
CA ASP A 280 11.54 -8.04 14.17
C ASP A 280 10.07 -8.11 13.76
N CYS A 281 9.31 -7.01 13.83
CA CYS A 281 7.88 -6.99 13.48
C CYS A 281 7.62 -7.50 12.06
N LEU A 282 8.24 -6.86 11.06
CA LEU A 282 8.13 -7.26 9.66
C LEU A 282 8.80 -8.60 9.37
N THR A 283 9.93 -8.89 10.02
CA THR A 283 10.64 -10.16 9.81
C THR A 283 9.81 -11.35 10.30
N GLU A 284 9.17 -11.23 11.47
CA GLU A 284 8.26 -12.24 12.01
C GLU A 284 6.99 -12.36 11.16
N TYR A 285 6.44 -11.26 10.65
CA TYR A 285 5.29 -11.33 9.75
C TYR A 285 5.62 -12.10 8.47
N ASN A 286 6.76 -11.81 7.84
CA ASN A 286 7.20 -12.51 6.64
C ASN A 286 7.40 -14.01 6.91
N TYR A 287 8.00 -14.35 8.04
CA TYR A 287 8.14 -15.74 8.47
C TYR A 287 6.78 -16.42 8.70
N HIS A 288 5.85 -15.74 9.37
CA HIS A 288 4.49 -16.21 9.61
C HIS A 288 3.72 -16.45 8.30
N ARG A 289 3.76 -15.48 7.38
CA ARG A 289 3.14 -15.58 6.04
C ARG A 289 3.70 -16.77 5.26
N TYR A 290 5.03 -16.89 5.21
CA TYR A 290 5.67 -18.04 4.58
C TYR A 290 5.27 -19.37 5.23
N SER A 291 5.24 -19.41 6.56
CA SER A 291 4.88 -20.62 7.31
C SER A 291 3.44 -21.03 7.06
N LEU A 292 2.51 -20.08 6.97
CA LEU A 292 1.12 -20.36 6.59
C LEU A 292 1.02 -20.89 5.15
N ASN A 293 1.69 -20.24 4.20
CA ASN A 293 1.67 -20.65 2.80
C ASN A 293 2.31 -22.03 2.60
N THR A 294 3.39 -22.35 3.30
CA THR A 294 4.02 -23.67 3.23
C THR A 294 3.20 -24.73 3.94
N ARG A 295 2.72 -24.50 5.18
CA ARG A 295 1.90 -25.48 5.90
C ARG A 295 0.55 -25.74 5.24
N ALA A 296 -0.07 -24.71 4.64
CA ALA A 296 -1.28 -24.89 3.83
C ALA A 296 -1.03 -25.70 2.55
N ASN A 297 0.21 -25.71 2.06
CA ASN A 297 0.63 -26.42 0.85
C ASN A 297 1.43 -27.71 1.14
N ILE A 298 1.49 -28.19 2.39
CA ILE A 298 2.13 -29.47 2.73
C ILE A 298 1.04 -30.56 2.84
N THR A 299 0.87 -31.30 1.73
CA THR A 299 1.15 -32.73 1.83
C THR A 299 2.68 -32.85 1.80
N GLU A 300 3.29 -33.79 2.51
CA GLU A 300 4.76 -33.96 2.62
C GLU A 300 5.51 -34.10 1.27
N SER A 301 4.81 -34.03 0.13
CA SER A 301 5.33 -34.13 -1.23
C SER A 301 5.80 -32.81 -1.87
N SER A 302 5.49 -31.63 -1.31
CA SER A 302 5.69 -30.36 -2.04
C SER A 302 7.16 -29.88 -2.12
N PHE A 303 8.06 -30.45 -1.31
CA PHE A 303 9.51 -30.29 -1.51
C PHE A 303 10.07 -31.21 -2.61
N ALA A 304 9.25 -32.15 -3.10
CA ALA A 304 9.54 -33.00 -4.26
C ALA A 304 8.85 -32.48 -5.53
N THR A 305 8.46 -31.19 -5.57
CA THR A 305 8.08 -30.58 -6.85
C THR A 305 9.38 -30.35 -7.62
N GLU A 306 9.72 -31.29 -8.51
CA GLU A 306 10.78 -31.12 -9.49
C GLU A 306 10.58 -29.75 -10.14
N CYS A 307 11.53 -28.84 -9.93
CA CYS A 307 11.50 -27.55 -10.60
C CYS A 307 11.44 -27.82 -12.11
N PRO A 308 10.45 -27.30 -12.85
CA PRO A 308 10.28 -27.61 -14.27
C PRO A 308 11.44 -27.09 -15.15
N ILE A 309 12.37 -26.34 -14.56
CA ILE A 309 13.56 -25.77 -15.21
C ILE A 309 14.84 -26.52 -14.77
N CYS A 310 14.86 -27.19 -13.61
CA CYS A 310 16.07 -27.86 -13.12
C CYS A 310 16.24 -29.22 -13.78
N VAL A 311 17.41 -29.42 -14.40
CA VAL A 311 17.81 -30.68 -15.03
C VAL A 311 17.87 -31.79 -13.97
N LYS A 312 17.52 -33.03 -14.35
CA LYS A 312 17.31 -34.24 -13.53
C LYS A 312 18.47 -34.71 -12.63
N THR A 313 19.53 -33.94 -12.52
CA THR A 313 20.61 -34.13 -11.55
C THR A 313 20.65 -32.87 -10.69
N PRO A 314 20.52 -32.96 -9.34
CA PRO A 314 20.58 -31.79 -8.48
C PRO A 314 21.98 -31.18 -8.56
N SER A 315 22.18 -30.27 -9.51
CA SER A 315 23.34 -29.42 -9.59
C SER A 315 23.17 -28.36 -8.51
N ILE A 316 23.83 -28.56 -7.37
CA ILE A 316 23.96 -27.53 -6.34
C ILE A 316 24.82 -26.43 -6.95
N VAL A 317 24.19 -25.33 -7.36
CA VAL A 317 24.92 -24.13 -7.76
C VAL A 317 25.28 -23.38 -6.48
N SER A 318 26.53 -23.53 -6.05
CA SER A 318 27.10 -22.67 -5.02
C SER A 318 27.28 -21.28 -5.63
N MET A 319 26.46 -20.33 -5.19
CA MET A 319 26.62 -18.92 -5.52
C MET A 319 27.10 -18.21 -4.26
N ASP A 320 28.04 -17.28 -4.42
CA ASP A 320 28.38 -16.37 -3.33
C ASP A 320 27.18 -15.48 -3.04
N ALA A 321 26.48 -15.76 -1.93
CA ALA A 321 25.36 -14.95 -1.43
C ALA A 321 25.76 -13.50 -1.15
N ASN A 322 27.06 -13.24 -0.98
CA ASN A 322 27.59 -11.91 -0.78
C ASN A 322 27.82 -11.13 -2.07
N PHE A 323 27.63 -11.71 -3.27
CA PHE A 323 27.91 -11.04 -4.55
C PHE A 323 29.29 -10.33 -4.56
N GLY A 324 30.31 -10.91 -3.93
CA GLY A 324 31.64 -10.31 -3.79
C GLY A 324 31.82 -9.33 -2.62
N LEU A 325 30.87 -9.24 -1.68
CA LEU A 325 31.03 -8.48 -0.44
C LEU A 325 31.98 -9.21 0.54
N VAL A 326 32.96 -8.47 1.06
CA VAL A 326 33.99 -9.01 1.98
C VAL A 326 33.34 -9.53 3.28
N HIS A 327 33.42 -10.85 3.51
CA HIS A 327 32.97 -11.46 4.75
C HIS A 327 33.93 -11.08 5.89
N LYS A 328 33.55 -10.15 6.77
CA LYS A 328 34.33 -9.92 8.00
C LYS A 328 34.29 -11.19 8.86
N GLN A 329 35.41 -11.62 9.44
CA GLN A 329 35.41 -12.75 10.38
C GLN A 329 34.48 -12.53 11.60
N SER A 330 34.19 -11.26 11.91
CA SER A 330 33.21 -10.86 12.92
C SER A 330 31.75 -10.88 12.43
N SER A 331 31.50 -11.08 11.13
CA SER A 331 30.15 -11.22 10.60
C SER A 331 29.54 -12.50 11.18
N GLY A 332 28.47 -12.32 11.95
CA GLY A 332 27.83 -13.41 12.68
C GLY A 332 28.49 -13.77 14.02
N SER A 333 29.33 -12.93 14.63
CA SER A 333 29.87 -13.16 16.00
C SER A 333 29.23 -12.27 17.08
N GLY A 334 28.08 -11.66 16.81
CA GLY A 334 27.33 -10.86 17.79
C GLY A 334 26.64 -11.74 18.83
N GLN A 335 26.52 -11.22 20.07
CA GLN A 335 25.77 -11.88 21.16
C GLN A 335 24.28 -12.07 20.84
N ASP A 336 23.72 -11.29 19.91
CA ASP A 336 22.32 -11.37 19.44
C ASP A 336 22.16 -12.28 18.21
N ARG A 337 22.74 -13.48 18.23
CA ARG A 337 22.55 -14.49 17.19
C ARG A 337 21.11 -15.05 17.25
N GLN A 338 20.15 -14.36 16.64
CA GLN A 338 18.94 -15.05 16.21
C GLN A 338 19.30 -15.93 15.01
N SER A 339 19.08 -17.25 15.13
CA SER A 339 19.24 -18.16 13.99
C SER A 339 18.31 -17.74 12.85
N ALA A 340 18.75 -17.92 11.60
CA ALA A 340 17.88 -17.68 10.45
C ALA A 340 16.54 -18.43 10.63
N ARG A 341 15.42 -17.70 10.49
CA ARG A 341 14.08 -18.27 10.68
C ARG A 341 13.73 -19.29 9.59
N HIS A 342 14.28 -19.12 8.39
CA HIS A 342 14.19 -20.07 7.27
C HIS A 342 15.47 -20.92 7.15
N LYS A 343 15.70 -21.81 8.12
CA LYS A 343 16.86 -22.73 8.05
C LYS A 343 16.77 -23.59 6.79
N ASN A 344 17.88 -23.75 6.07
CA ASN A 344 18.03 -24.62 4.92
C ASN A 344 17.12 -24.33 3.71
N LEU A 345 16.50 -23.14 3.65
CA LEU A 345 15.67 -22.76 2.51
C LEU A 345 16.49 -22.21 1.34
N TYR A 346 17.35 -21.23 1.63
CA TYR A 346 18.22 -20.57 0.65
C TYR A 346 19.71 -20.71 1.00
N PHE A 347 20.03 -20.80 2.29
CA PHE A 347 21.39 -20.89 2.79
C PHE A 347 21.53 -22.09 3.72
N LEU A 348 22.66 -22.78 3.61
CA LEU A 348 23.06 -23.82 4.54
C LEU A 348 23.26 -23.23 5.94
N ASP A 349 23.05 -24.03 6.98
CA ASP A 349 23.46 -23.66 8.32
C ASP A 349 24.96 -23.30 8.32
N HIS A 350 25.35 -22.31 9.14
CA HIS A 350 26.72 -21.82 9.18
C HIS A 350 27.73 -22.90 9.58
N GLY A 351 27.35 -23.85 10.43
CA GLY A 351 28.18 -24.99 10.79
C GLY A 351 28.35 -25.96 9.61
N ASP A 352 27.31 -26.16 8.82
CA ASP A 352 27.33 -27.01 7.62
C ASP A 352 28.14 -26.35 6.50
N LEU A 353 27.98 -25.04 6.30
CA LEU A 353 28.79 -24.27 5.35
C LEU A 353 30.28 -24.30 5.72
N ARG A 354 30.63 -24.12 7.00
CA ARG A 354 32.02 -24.21 7.45
C ARG A 354 32.62 -25.59 7.17
N ARG A 355 31.89 -26.65 7.55
CA ARG A 355 32.30 -28.03 7.23
C ARG A 355 32.51 -28.22 5.74
N PHE A 356 31.57 -27.76 4.91
CA PHE A 356 31.72 -27.80 3.46
C PHE A 356 32.95 -27.04 2.95
N ILE A 357 33.21 -25.81 3.42
CA ILE A 357 34.38 -25.01 2.99
C ILE A 357 35.68 -25.69 3.43
N ASP A 358 35.73 -26.19 4.66
CA ASP A 358 36.91 -26.85 5.22
C ASP A 358 37.22 -28.14 4.46
N ASP A 359 36.20 -28.91 4.08
CA ASP A 359 36.32 -30.13 3.28
C ASP A 359 36.64 -29.82 1.80
N TYR A 360 36.01 -28.79 1.22
CA TYR A 360 36.22 -28.37 -0.18
C TYR A 360 37.63 -27.80 -0.42
N ALA A 361 38.22 -27.12 0.57
CA ALA A 361 39.58 -26.62 0.51
C ALA A 361 40.63 -27.75 0.45
N LEU A 362 40.28 -28.98 0.85
CA LEU A 362 41.16 -30.14 0.79
C LEU A 362 41.16 -30.81 -0.59
N ASP A 363 40.02 -30.83 -1.28
CA ASP A 363 39.86 -31.51 -2.59
C ASP A 363 40.15 -30.61 -3.82
N SER A 364 40.19 -29.30 -3.67
CA SER A 364 40.37 -28.35 -4.79
C SER A 364 41.82 -28.17 -5.27
N LYS A 365 42.79 -28.94 -4.74
CA LYS A 365 44.16 -29.00 -5.28
C LYS A 365 44.25 -29.98 -6.48
N ALA A 366 43.44 -29.76 -7.51
CA ALA A 366 43.68 -30.32 -8.83
C ALA A 366 44.25 -29.20 -9.74
N PRO A 367 45.41 -29.37 -10.39
CA PRO A 367 46.16 -28.27 -10.99
C PRO A 367 45.55 -27.62 -12.26
N ASN A 368 44.32 -27.95 -12.67
CA ASN A 368 43.80 -27.61 -14.01
C ASN A 368 42.34 -27.09 -14.08
N SER A 369 41.75 -26.52 -13.04
CA SER A 369 40.42 -25.88 -13.19
C SER A 369 40.55 -24.40 -13.57
N VAL A 370 40.41 -24.12 -14.87
CA VAL A 370 40.27 -22.78 -15.44
C VAL A 370 38.90 -22.23 -15.04
N SER A 371 38.86 -21.16 -14.25
CA SER A 371 37.63 -20.43 -13.94
C SER A 371 37.25 -19.52 -15.12
N TYR A 372 36.29 -19.96 -15.93
CA TYR A 372 35.59 -19.08 -16.85
C TYR A 372 34.43 -18.39 -16.12
N PHE A 373 34.65 -17.15 -15.69
CA PHE A 373 33.56 -16.21 -15.41
C PHE A 373 33.54 -15.20 -16.56
N ASN A 374 32.54 -15.32 -17.44
CA ASN A 374 32.23 -14.29 -18.43
C ASN A 374 30.84 -13.72 -18.10
N PHE A 375 30.89 -12.41 -17.78
CA PHE A 375 29.85 -11.38 -17.63
C PHE A 375 28.84 -11.47 -16.47
#